data_AF-A0A5S3PIW3-F1
#
_entry.id   AF-A0A5S3PIW3-F1
#
_cell.length_a   1.000
_cell.length_b   1.000
_cell.length_c   1.000
_cell.angle_alpha   90.00
_cell.angle_beta   90.00
_cell.angle_gamma   90.00
#
_symmetry.space_group_name_H-M   'P 1'
#
loop_
_entity.id
_entity.type
_entity.pdbx_description
1 polymer ?
#
loop_
_entity_poly.entity_id
_entity_poly.type
_entity_poly.pdbx_seq_one_letter_code
_entity_poly.pdbx_strand_id
1 'polypeptide(L)'
;MIAKIYIKGLIVLMTCFSSNQFDTVNGKLNSSRLREQLATDFLEILEFSEKMKLYGITQENFESFFHKGALESFNFHQSSHYMKQSNLNRMIERELINYQDLKHPLKKPSKSNSKNLKVRSVLNTFSGEWSGKWKSMPVRHLWLPFKEINLEINELFKIIGFQTCFTGDGFGWNYLIQKGEETIILGHVYHFNTIGKLDYENPHYALVNNQSQLTWVSDNHIYYEFVCDNKKHKNERHYVITALPYSRENKLKFGTPIQAIYTSRNSVNNSTKIKKPLNSVPHYKAQ
;
A
#
# COMPACT_ATOMS: atom_id res chain seq x y z
N MET A 1 -31.12 14.42 14.70
CA MET A 1 -30.43 15.72 14.57
C MET A 1 -28.94 15.56 14.25
N ILE A 2 -28.56 14.62 13.36
CA ILE A 2 -27.15 14.25 13.08
C ILE A 2 -26.81 14.36 11.57
N ALA A 3 -27.83 14.44 10.70
CA ALA A 3 -27.64 14.48 9.24
C ALA A 3 -27.19 15.85 8.68
N LYS A 4 -27.34 16.96 9.43
CA LYS A 4 -27.02 18.31 8.91
C LYS A 4 -25.52 18.67 8.95
N ILE A 5 -24.69 17.94 9.70
CA ILE A 5 -23.23 18.21 9.80
C ILE A 5 -22.47 17.59 8.62
N TYR A 6 -22.91 16.44 8.11
CA TYR A 6 -22.23 15.72 7.02
C TYR A 6 -22.28 16.44 5.67
N ILE A 7 -23.37 17.16 5.37
CA ILE A 7 -23.53 17.85 4.09
C ILE A 7 -22.64 19.10 4.00
N LYS A 8 -22.40 19.80 5.12
CA LYS A 8 -21.48 20.95 5.13
C LYS A 8 -20.01 20.53 4.97
N GLY A 9 -19.61 19.38 5.52
CA GLY A 9 -18.25 18.85 5.33
C GLY A 9 -17.95 18.44 3.88
N LEU A 10 -18.92 17.82 3.20
CA LEU A 10 -18.76 17.37 1.80
C LEU A 10 -18.65 18.55 0.82
N ILE A 11 -19.40 19.63 1.05
CA ILE A 11 -19.39 20.84 0.21
C ILE A 11 -18.10 21.65 0.41
N VAL A 12 -17.59 21.77 1.64
CA VAL A 12 -16.31 22.46 1.91
C VAL A 12 -15.12 21.69 1.32
N LEU A 13 -15.12 20.35 1.37
CA LEU A 13 -14.06 19.52 0.79
C LEU A 13 -14.03 19.59 -0.74
N MET A 14 -15.19 19.55 -1.41
CA MET A 14 -15.27 19.75 -2.86
C MET A 14 -14.75 21.14 -3.28
N THR A 15 -14.99 22.19 -2.50
CA THR A 15 -14.43 23.53 -2.78
C THR A 15 -12.94 23.64 -2.49
N CYS A 16 -12.39 22.95 -1.48
CA CYS A 16 -10.94 22.97 -1.21
C CYS A 16 -10.10 22.27 -2.29
N PHE A 17 -10.66 21.28 -2.99
CA PHE A 17 -9.98 20.62 -4.10
C PHE A 17 -10.30 21.22 -5.48
N SER A 18 -11.42 21.95 -5.61
CA SER A 18 -11.86 22.53 -6.90
C SER A 18 -11.59 24.04 -7.04
N SER A 19 -11.12 24.71 -5.97
CA SER A 19 -10.83 26.15 -6.02
C SER A 19 -9.41 26.44 -5.56
N ASN A 20 -8.78 27.38 -6.27
CA ASN A 20 -7.44 27.95 -6.09
C ASN A 20 -7.22 28.62 -4.72
N GLN A 21 -7.69 28.06 -3.59
CA GLN A 21 -7.52 28.63 -2.25
C GLN A 21 -6.16 28.33 -1.61
N PHE A 22 -5.12 28.07 -2.40
CA PHE A 22 -3.74 27.93 -1.91
C PHE A 22 -2.90 29.22 -2.09
N ASP A 23 -3.54 30.40 -1.99
CA ASP A 23 -2.91 31.71 -2.17
C ASP A 23 -2.15 32.22 -0.93
N THR A 24 -1.51 31.33 -0.16
CA THR A 24 -0.43 31.72 0.75
C THR A 24 0.91 31.39 0.09
N VAL A 25 1.96 32.18 0.36
CA VAL A 25 3.31 31.91 -0.19
C VAL A 25 3.77 30.49 0.12
N ASN A 26 3.44 29.98 1.32
CA ASN A 26 3.71 28.61 1.73
C ASN A 26 2.82 27.59 1.00
N GLY A 27 1.55 27.90 0.74
CA GLY A 27 0.64 27.07 -0.06
C GLY A 27 1.12 26.88 -1.49
N LYS A 28 1.57 27.95 -2.16
CA LYS A 28 2.13 27.89 -3.52
C LYS A 28 3.41 27.06 -3.58
N LEU A 29 4.32 27.25 -2.63
CA LEU A 29 5.57 26.48 -2.57
C LEU A 29 5.32 24.99 -2.36
N ASN A 30 4.40 24.64 -1.44
CA ASN A 30 4.05 23.25 -1.17
C ASN A 30 3.34 22.60 -2.38
N SER A 31 2.50 23.35 -3.08
CA SER A 31 1.85 22.88 -4.31
C SER A 31 2.85 22.63 -5.45
N SER A 32 3.85 23.51 -5.64
CA SER A 32 4.90 23.31 -6.66
C SER A 32 5.72 22.06 -6.36
N ARG A 33 6.16 21.92 -5.10
CA ARG A 33 6.94 20.76 -4.65
C ARG A 33 6.15 19.45 -4.81
N LEU A 34 4.86 19.45 -4.47
CA LEU A 34 4.01 18.27 -4.66
C LEU A 34 3.92 17.90 -6.14
N ARG A 35 3.66 18.88 -7.02
CA ARG A 35 3.59 18.66 -8.47
C ARG A 35 4.89 18.08 -9.02
N GLU A 36 6.04 18.64 -8.64
CA GLU A 36 7.35 18.11 -9.06
C GLU A 36 7.59 16.67 -8.59
N GLN A 37 7.20 16.36 -7.34
CA GLN A 37 7.32 15.01 -6.80
C GLN A 37 6.39 14.02 -7.52
N LEU A 38 5.15 14.40 -7.81
CA LEU A 38 4.20 13.55 -8.54
C LEU A 38 4.61 13.37 -10.00
N ALA A 39 5.16 14.40 -10.65
CA ALA A 39 5.71 14.31 -11.99
C ALA A 39 6.86 13.30 -12.06
N THR A 40 7.79 13.36 -11.09
CA THR A 40 8.89 12.40 -10.98
C THR A 40 8.37 10.98 -10.79
N ASP A 41 7.41 10.79 -9.90
CA ASP A 41 6.82 9.48 -9.61
C ASP A 41 6.07 8.89 -10.79
N PHE A 42 5.34 9.73 -11.53
CA PHE A 42 4.66 9.35 -12.75
C PHE A 42 5.65 8.79 -13.78
N LEU A 43 6.75 9.51 -14.04
CA LEU A 43 7.78 9.06 -14.98
C LEU A 43 8.43 7.75 -14.54
N GLU A 44 8.76 7.60 -13.25
CA GLU A 44 9.41 6.39 -12.73
C GLU A 44 8.49 5.16 -12.86
N ILE A 45 7.20 5.29 -12.55
CA ILE A 45 6.23 4.20 -12.70
C ILE A 45 5.93 3.91 -14.18
N LEU A 46 5.86 4.94 -15.02
CA LEU A 46 5.66 4.82 -16.46
C LEU A 46 6.81 4.06 -17.13
N GLU A 47 8.05 4.33 -16.71
CA GLU A 47 9.24 3.60 -17.18
C GLU A 47 9.28 2.16 -16.64
N PHE A 48 8.89 1.97 -15.38
CA PHE A 48 8.92 0.66 -14.74
C PHE A 48 8.01 -0.39 -15.39
N SER A 49 6.86 0.04 -15.95
CA SER A 49 5.79 -0.86 -16.36
C SER A 49 5.14 -0.48 -17.70
N GLU A 50 5.24 -1.39 -18.68
CA GLU A 50 4.50 -1.28 -19.95
C GLU A 50 2.98 -1.18 -19.74
N LYS A 51 2.44 -1.78 -18.67
CA LYS A 51 1.02 -1.62 -18.35
C LYS A 51 0.65 -0.18 -18.03
N MET A 52 1.52 0.57 -17.35
CA MET A 52 1.26 1.98 -17.07
C MET A 52 1.09 2.79 -18.37
N LYS A 53 1.88 2.47 -19.42
CA LYS A 53 1.74 3.07 -20.75
C LYS A 53 0.39 2.70 -21.40
N LEU A 54 -0.04 1.44 -21.25
CA LEU A 54 -1.33 0.95 -21.76
C LEU A 54 -2.54 1.61 -21.10
N TYR A 55 -2.42 2.08 -19.84
CA TYR A 55 -3.52 2.75 -19.15
C TYR A 55 -3.84 4.13 -19.75
N GLY A 56 -2.95 4.69 -20.59
CA GLY A 56 -3.16 5.99 -21.23
C GLY A 56 -3.25 7.16 -20.25
N ILE A 57 -2.70 7.00 -19.04
CA ILE A 57 -2.72 8.04 -18.00
C ILE A 57 -1.68 9.10 -18.32
N THR A 58 -2.12 10.36 -18.38
CA THR A 58 -1.23 11.52 -18.45
C THR A 58 -0.74 11.91 -17.06
N GLN A 59 0.32 12.72 -16.97
CA GLN A 59 0.77 13.28 -15.70
C GLN A 59 -0.34 14.07 -14.98
N GLU A 60 -1.13 14.85 -15.72
CA GLU A 60 -2.25 15.62 -15.15
C GLU A 60 -3.33 14.70 -14.56
N ASN A 61 -3.67 13.62 -15.26
CA ASN A 61 -4.57 12.59 -14.72
C ASN A 61 -4.00 11.92 -13.48
N PHE A 62 -2.69 11.64 -13.46
CA PHE A 62 -2.01 11.05 -12.30
C PHE A 62 -2.06 11.97 -11.07
N GLU A 63 -1.84 13.28 -11.26
CA GLU A 63 -2.02 14.30 -10.20
C GLU A 63 -3.49 14.37 -9.73
N SER A 64 -4.45 14.32 -10.65
CA SER A 64 -5.88 14.29 -10.29
C SER A 64 -6.25 13.06 -9.47
N PHE A 65 -5.73 11.88 -9.84
CA PHE A 65 -5.92 10.64 -9.08
C PHE A 65 -5.30 10.71 -7.68
N PHE A 66 -4.17 11.38 -7.50
CA PHE A 66 -3.58 11.57 -6.17
C PHE A 66 -4.56 12.29 -5.23
N HIS A 67 -5.18 13.38 -5.69
CA HIS A 67 -6.12 14.16 -4.88
C HIS A 67 -7.43 13.40 -4.65
N LYS A 68 -7.98 12.76 -5.69
CA LYS A 68 -9.18 11.92 -5.59
C LYS A 68 -8.96 10.79 -4.57
N GLY A 69 -7.86 10.06 -4.68
CA GLY A 69 -7.55 8.93 -3.82
C GLY A 69 -7.37 9.31 -2.35
N ALA A 70 -6.78 10.48 -2.09
CA ALA A 70 -6.66 11.02 -0.73
C ALA A 70 -8.04 11.30 -0.12
N LEU A 71 -8.92 11.95 -0.87
CA LEU A 71 -10.28 12.29 -0.44
C LEU A 71 -11.14 11.06 -0.20
N GLU A 72 -11.13 10.10 -1.13
CA GLU A 72 -11.93 8.88 -1.02
C GLU A 72 -11.47 7.98 0.12
N SER A 73 -10.16 7.86 0.33
CA SER A 73 -9.62 7.10 1.46
C SER A 73 -9.93 7.78 2.81
N PHE A 74 -9.93 9.12 2.82
CA PHE A 74 -10.36 9.87 3.99
C PHE A 74 -11.83 9.63 4.30
N ASN A 75 -12.71 9.73 3.29
CA ASN A 75 -14.13 9.45 3.44
C ASN A 75 -14.39 8.01 3.89
N PHE A 76 -13.64 7.05 3.34
CA PHE A 76 -13.71 5.65 3.76
C PHE A 76 -13.34 5.48 5.24
N HIS A 77 -12.27 6.14 5.71
CA HIS A 77 -11.86 6.14 7.12
C HIS A 77 -12.89 6.80 8.06
N GLN A 78 -13.68 7.76 7.58
CA GLN A 78 -14.76 8.40 8.36
C GLN A 78 -16.10 7.66 8.27
N SER A 79 -16.21 6.66 7.39
CA SER A 79 -17.45 5.94 7.15
C SER A 79 -17.77 4.92 8.25
N SER A 80 -18.97 4.35 8.19
CA SER A 80 -19.34 3.17 8.99
C SER A 80 -18.45 1.95 8.70
N HIS A 81 -17.60 2.00 7.66
CA HIS A 81 -16.64 0.96 7.35
C HIS A 81 -15.37 0.97 8.20
N TYR A 82 -15.15 2.04 8.95
CA TYR A 82 -14.05 2.09 9.89
C TYR A 82 -14.20 1.04 11.00
N MET A 83 -13.14 0.27 11.21
CA MET A 83 -13.03 -0.73 12.25
C MET A 83 -11.96 -0.30 13.24
N LYS A 84 -12.35 -0.15 14.50
CA LYS A 84 -11.40 0.15 15.58
C LYS A 84 -10.33 -0.95 15.67
N GLN A 85 -9.08 -0.57 15.90
CA GLN A 85 -7.94 -1.49 16.03
C GLN A 85 -8.19 -2.62 17.03
N SER A 86 -8.85 -2.35 18.16
CA SER A 86 -9.17 -3.39 19.15
C SER A 86 -10.10 -4.48 18.59
N ASN A 87 -11.07 -4.11 17.76
CA ASN A 87 -11.96 -5.06 17.10
C ASN A 87 -11.20 -5.88 16.07
N LEU A 88 -10.37 -5.22 15.26
CA LEU A 88 -9.54 -5.87 14.26
C LEU A 88 -8.57 -6.88 14.90
N ASN A 89 -7.84 -6.47 15.94
CA ASN A 89 -6.91 -7.34 16.67
C ASN A 89 -7.61 -8.58 17.21
N ARG A 90 -8.77 -8.41 17.85
CA ARG A 90 -9.57 -9.54 18.36
C ARG A 90 -10.01 -10.49 17.26
N MET A 91 -10.34 -9.97 16.07
CA MET A 91 -10.71 -10.80 14.93
C MET A 91 -9.52 -11.59 14.40
N ILE A 92 -8.34 -10.97 14.33
CA ILE A 92 -7.11 -11.62 13.88
C ILE A 92 -6.74 -12.79 14.77
N GLU A 93 -6.77 -12.54 16.08
CA GLU A 93 -6.42 -13.53 17.08
C GLU A 93 -7.32 -14.76 17.01
N ARG A 94 -8.61 -14.58 16.71
CA ARG A 94 -9.58 -15.66 16.63
C ARG A 94 -9.47 -16.46 15.34
N GLU A 95 -9.34 -15.78 14.21
CA GLU A 95 -9.58 -16.39 12.90
C GLU A 95 -8.30 -16.79 12.17
N LEU A 96 -7.14 -16.23 12.53
CA LEU A 96 -5.98 -16.26 11.63
C LEU A 96 -4.66 -16.67 12.24
N ILE A 97 -4.41 -16.35 13.50
CA ILE A 97 -3.12 -16.71 14.12
C ILE A 97 -2.92 -18.23 14.14
N ASN A 98 -4.00 -19.00 14.10
CA ASN A 98 -3.99 -20.46 14.13
C ASN A 98 -4.02 -21.11 12.74
N TYR A 99 -3.97 -20.34 11.65
CA TYR A 99 -4.00 -20.89 10.30
C TYR A 99 -2.66 -21.57 9.97
N GLN A 100 -2.63 -22.90 9.95
CA GLN A 100 -1.39 -23.69 9.84
C GLN A 100 -0.74 -23.68 8.46
N ASP A 101 -1.49 -23.32 7.41
CA ASP A 101 -1.04 -23.42 6.01
C ASP A 101 -0.29 -22.17 5.49
N LEU A 102 -0.09 -21.15 6.34
CA LEU A 102 0.65 -19.95 5.96
C LEU A 102 2.16 -20.19 6.04
N LYS A 103 2.88 -19.92 4.94
CA LYS A 103 4.36 -20.03 4.91
C LYS A 103 5.02 -19.10 5.91
N HIS A 104 4.49 -17.88 6.04
CA HIS A 104 4.83 -16.98 7.12
C HIS A 104 3.64 -16.82 8.06
N PRO A 105 3.75 -17.23 9.33
CA PRO A 105 2.68 -17.05 10.29
C PRO A 105 2.47 -15.55 10.55
N LEU A 106 1.20 -15.18 10.70
CA LEU A 106 0.85 -13.81 11.09
C LEU A 106 1.29 -13.57 12.53
N LYS A 107 1.93 -12.43 12.77
CA LYS A 107 2.31 -12.05 14.12
C LYS A 107 1.10 -11.51 14.88
N LYS A 108 1.05 -11.80 16.18
CA LYS A 108 -0.02 -11.31 17.04
C LYS A 108 -0.03 -9.79 17.04
N PRO A 109 -1.18 -9.14 16.78
CA PRO A 109 -1.29 -7.69 16.89
C PRO A 109 -1.06 -7.25 18.33
N SER A 110 0.08 -6.65 18.64
CA SER A 110 0.28 -6.01 19.94
C SER A 110 -0.30 -4.59 19.92
N LYS A 111 -0.85 -4.13 21.05
CA LYS A 111 -1.08 -2.70 21.23
C LYS A 111 0.27 -1.97 21.14
N SER A 112 0.37 -0.99 20.23
CA SER A 112 1.51 -0.08 20.23
C SER A 112 1.45 0.77 21.50
N ASN A 113 2.32 0.48 22.47
CA ASN A 113 2.51 1.35 23.64
C ASN A 113 3.46 2.53 23.30
N SER A 114 4.08 2.53 22.13
CA SER A 114 4.98 3.60 21.70
C SER A 114 4.20 4.67 20.95
N LYS A 115 4.16 5.87 21.53
CA LYS A 115 3.57 7.09 20.93
C LYS A 115 4.18 7.51 19.58
N ASN A 116 5.19 6.84 19.05
CA ASN A 116 5.82 7.20 17.78
C ASN A 116 6.67 6.05 17.22
N LEU A 117 6.03 4.99 16.72
CA LEU A 117 6.68 4.32 15.59
C LEU A 117 6.78 5.38 14.50
N LYS A 118 7.99 5.72 14.04
CA LYS A 118 8.17 6.63 12.91
C LYS A 118 7.53 5.92 11.70
N VAL A 119 6.24 6.14 11.47
CA VAL A 119 5.44 5.48 10.42
C VAL A 119 6.13 5.60 9.05
N ARG A 120 6.77 6.75 8.81
CA ARG A 120 7.68 6.98 7.68
C ARG A 120 8.71 5.86 7.50
N SER A 121 9.36 5.44 8.58
CA SER A 121 10.33 4.35 8.57
C SER A 121 9.69 3.02 8.17
N VAL A 122 8.47 2.74 8.65
CA VAL A 122 7.74 1.51 8.31
C VAL A 122 7.37 1.50 6.83
N LEU A 123 6.77 2.57 6.31
CA LEU A 123 6.45 2.70 4.88
C LEU A 123 7.70 2.57 4.01
N ASN A 124 8.81 3.20 4.40
CA ASN A 124 10.07 3.07 3.68
C ASN A 124 10.68 1.67 3.69
N THR A 125 10.31 0.78 4.63
CA THR A 125 10.80 -0.61 4.57
C THR A 125 10.28 -1.35 3.35
N PHE A 126 9.14 -0.93 2.78
CA PHE A 126 8.55 -1.51 1.58
C PHE A 126 9.15 -0.94 0.29
N SER A 127 9.97 0.11 0.34
CA SER A 127 10.51 0.73 -0.88
C SER A 127 11.37 -0.24 -1.70
N GLY A 128 11.22 -0.13 -3.02
CA GLY A 128 11.95 -0.88 -4.05
C GLY A 128 11.06 -1.74 -4.94
N GLU A 129 11.71 -2.47 -5.85
CA GLU A 129 11.08 -3.44 -6.74
C GLU A 129 10.86 -4.78 -6.02
N TRP A 130 9.65 -5.33 -6.16
CA TRP A 130 9.29 -6.64 -5.63
C TRP A 130 8.68 -7.50 -6.71
N SER A 131 9.09 -8.76 -6.80
CA SER A 131 8.58 -9.70 -7.80
C SER A 131 8.22 -11.02 -7.14
N GLY A 132 7.13 -11.63 -7.59
CA GLY A 132 6.61 -12.86 -6.99
C GLY A 132 5.32 -13.31 -7.65
N LYS A 133 4.54 -14.12 -6.94
CA LYS A 133 3.25 -14.62 -7.42
C LYS A 133 2.13 -14.21 -6.48
N TRP A 134 1.10 -13.60 -7.04
CA TRP A 134 -0.19 -13.44 -6.38
C TRP A 134 -1.11 -14.58 -6.82
N LYS A 135 -1.42 -15.50 -5.92
CA LYS A 135 -1.96 -16.82 -6.27
C LYS A 135 -1.03 -17.50 -7.30
N SER A 136 -1.49 -17.69 -8.53
CA SER A 136 -0.72 -18.24 -9.66
C SER A 136 -0.15 -17.17 -10.59
N MET A 137 -0.59 -15.93 -10.48
CA MET A 137 -0.23 -14.86 -11.42
C MET A 137 1.12 -14.25 -11.05
N PRO A 138 2.07 -14.12 -12.00
CA PRO A 138 3.29 -13.38 -11.77
C PRO A 138 2.97 -11.88 -11.65
N VAL A 139 3.51 -11.25 -10.61
CA VAL A 139 3.29 -9.83 -10.32
C VAL A 139 4.61 -9.15 -10.02
N ARG A 140 4.75 -7.92 -10.53
CA ARG A 140 5.83 -6.99 -10.19
C ARG A 140 5.22 -5.77 -9.53
N HIS A 141 5.75 -5.40 -8.38
CA HIS A 141 5.42 -4.19 -7.66
C HIS A 141 6.60 -3.24 -7.66
N LEU A 142 6.31 -1.95 -7.62
CA LEU A 142 7.29 -0.91 -7.33
C LEU A 142 6.71 -0.02 -6.24
N TRP A 143 7.42 0.10 -5.12
CA TRP A 143 7.12 1.07 -4.08
C TRP A 143 8.21 2.14 -4.09
N LEU A 144 7.82 3.38 -4.39
CA LEU A 144 8.76 4.49 -4.39
C LEU A 144 9.13 4.90 -2.95
N PRO A 145 10.25 5.62 -2.75
CA PRO A 145 10.57 6.18 -1.43
C PRO A 145 9.49 7.12 -0.92
N PHE A 146 9.25 7.10 0.39
CA PHE A 146 8.35 8.02 1.06
C PHE A 146 8.83 9.47 0.91
N LYS A 147 7.92 10.36 0.56
CA LYS A 147 8.16 11.78 0.37
C LYS A 147 7.41 12.59 1.41
N GLU A 148 8.07 13.61 1.95
CA GLU A 148 7.45 14.56 2.86
C GLU A 148 6.84 15.72 2.08
N ILE A 149 5.63 16.08 2.48
CA ILE A 149 4.88 17.24 2.01
C ILE A 149 4.16 17.89 3.18
N ASN A 150 3.57 19.05 2.95
CA ASN A 150 2.65 19.66 3.89
C ASN A 150 1.46 20.21 3.11
N LEU A 151 0.43 19.37 2.93
CA LEU A 151 -0.79 19.72 2.20
C LEU A 151 -1.98 19.74 3.17
N GLU A 152 -2.57 20.90 3.38
CA GLU A 152 -3.78 21.03 4.20
C GLU A 152 -4.98 20.42 3.45
N ILE A 153 -5.73 19.55 4.13
CA ILE A 153 -7.03 19.05 3.66
C ILE A 153 -8.13 19.96 4.20
N ASN A 154 -8.04 20.32 5.48
CA ASN A 154 -8.87 21.30 6.18
C ASN A 154 -8.16 21.73 7.48
N GLU A 155 -8.81 22.55 8.31
CA GLU A 155 -8.28 23.09 9.57
C GLU A 155 -7.76 22.02 10.56
N LEU A 156 -8.25 20.78 10.47
CA LEU A 156 -7.91 19.69 11.40
C LEU A 156 -6.98 18.62 10.80
N PHE A 157 -6.86 18.56 9.47
CA PHE A 157 -6.22 17.46 8.78
C PHE A 157 -5.24 17.96 7.72
N LYS A 158 -4.03 17.38 7.72
CA LYS A 158 -3.01 17.65 6.71
C LYS A 158 -2.31 16.36 6.27
N ILE A 159 -1.96 16.28 4.99
CA ILE A 159 -1.05 15.26 4.47
C ILE A 159 0.38 15.72 4.77
N ILE A 160 1.09 14.93 5.58
CA ILE A 160 2.48 15.20 5.97
C ILE A 160 3.50 14.38 5.16
N GLY A 161 3.01 13.48 4.32
CA GLY A 161 3.82 12.73 3.38
C GLY A 161 3.03 11.65 2.67
N PHE A 162 3.64 11.06 1.64
CA PHE A 162 3.03 10.01 0.85
C PHE A 162 4.08 9.04 0.30
N GLN A 163 3.60 7.88 -0.15
CA GLN A 163 4.40 6.88 -0.84
C GLN A 163 3.62 6.36 -2.04
N THR A 164 4.19 6.52 -3.24
CA THR A 164 3.57 6.07 -4.49
C THR A 164 3.92 4.61 -4.75
N CYS A 165 3.00 3.88 -5.38
CA CYS A 165 3.21 2.49 -5.77
C CYS A 165 2.63 2.14 -7.14
N PHE A 166 3.22 1.11 -7.75
CA PHE A 166 2.61 0.31 -8.80
C PHE A 166 2.38 -1.11 -8.28
N THR A 167 1.16 -1.61 -8.39
CA THR A 167 0.71 -2.87 -7.76
C THR A 167 0.66 -4.06 -8.72
N GLY A 168 1.20 -3.92 -9.92
CA GLY A 168 1.20 -4.97 -10.95
C GLY A 168 0.04 -4.87 -11.95
N ASP A 169 -1.11 -4.41 -11.51
CA ASP A 169 -2.32 -4.17 -12.31
C ASP A 169 -2.93 -2.78 -12.06
N GLY A 170 -2.19 -1.93 -11.35
CA GLY A 170 -2.68 -0.64 -10.90
C GLY A 170 -1.58 0.22 -10.33
N PHE A 171 -1.95 1.40 -9.87
CA PHE A 171 -1.07 2.30 -9.13
C PHE A 171 -1.86 2.98 -8.01
N GLY A 172 -1.14 3.54 -7.06
CA GLY A 172 -1.77 4.12 -5.89
C GLY A 172 -0.81 4.84 -4.98
N TRP A 173 -1.33 5.26 -3.83
CA TRP A 173 -0.57 6.00 -2.84
C TRP A 173 -0.94 5.55 -1.42
N ASN A 174 0.06 5.50 -0.56
CA ASN A 174 -0.12 5.55 0.88
C ASN A 174 0.01 7.01 1.31
N TYR A 175 -0.93 7.53 2.10
CA TYR A 175 -0.92 8.88 2.64
C TYR A 175 -0.69 8.84 4.14
N LEU A 176 0.19 9.72 4.63
CA LEU A 176 0.38 9.96 6.05
C LEU A 176 -0.36 11.25 6.42
N ILE A 177 -1.45 11.10 7.18
CA ILE A 177 -2.31 12.22 7.58
C ILE A 177 -2.04 12.55 9.05
N GLN A 178 -1.85 13.83 9.34
CA GLN A 178 -1.78 14.34 10.72
C GLN A 178 -3.11 14.98 11.12
N LYS A 179 -3.58 14.63 12.32
CA LYS A 179 -4.76 15.21 12.99
C LYS A 179 -4.39 15.56 14.43
N GLY A 180 -4.01 16.82 14.68
CA GLY A 180 -3.41 17.19 15.96
C GLY A 180 -2.14 16.38 16.24
N GLU A 181 -2.12 15.63 17.35
CA GLU A 181 -1.03 14.70 17.70
C GLU A 181 -1.18 13.31 17.08
N GLU A 182 -2.35 12.99 16.51
CA GLU A 182 -2.61 11.68 15.92
C GLU A 182 -2.07 11.60 14.49
N THR A 183 -1.56 10.42 14.13
CA THR A 183 -1.14 10.10 12.77
C THR A 183 -1.99 8.95 12.24
N ILE A 184 -2.54 9.13 11.04
CA ILE A 184 -3.41 8.17 10.35
C ILE A 184 -2.72 7.77 9.04
N ILE A 185 -2.79 6.48 8.71
CA ILE A 185 -2.32 5.97 7.42
C ILE A 185 -3.54 5.66 6.58
N LEU A 186 -3.61 6.29 5.42
CA LEU A 186 -4.61 6.00 4.39
C LEU A 186 -3.90 5.40 3.18
N GLY A 187 -4.62 4.68 2.34
CA GLY A 187 -4.11 4.23 1.07
C GLY A 187 -5.22 4.10 0.04
N HIS A 188 -4.86 4.31 -1.22
CA HIS A 188 -5.77 4.19 -2.34
C HIS A 188 -5.05 3.53 -3.51
N VAL A 189 -5.68 2.55 -4.15
CA VAL A 189 -5.16 1.92 -5.37
C VAL A 189 -6.22 1.92 -6.46
N TYR A 190 -5.82 2.34 -7.65
CA TYR A 190 -6.57 2.29 -8.89
C TYR A 190 -6.15 1.06 -9.68
N HIS A 191 -7.07 0.11 -9.89
CA HIS A 191 -6.84 -1.11 -10.66
C HIS A 191 -7.41 -0.98 -12.07
N PHE A 192 -6.63 -1.36 -13.06
CA PHE A 192 -6.98 -1.28 -14.46
C PHE A 192 -7.06 -2.70 -15.05
N ASN A 193 -8.04 -2.92 -15.90
CA ASN A 193 -8.18 -4.19 -16.60
C ASN A 193 -7.17 -4.33 -17.76
N THR A 194 -7.22 -5.46 -18.44
CA THR A 194 -6.26 -5.81 -19.51
C THR A 194 -6.31 -4.90 -20.73
N ILE A 195 -7.39 -4.13 -20.91
CA ILE A 195 -7.53 -3.14 -21.99
C ILE A 195 -7.22 -1.71 -21.53
N GLY A 196 -6.69 -1.55 -20.31
CA GLY A 196 -6.27 -0.26 -19.75
C GLY A 196 -7.42 0.61 -19.24
N LYS A 197 -8.63 0.07 -19.09
CA LYS A 197 -9.74 0.79 -18.47
C LYS A 197 -9.70 0.60 -16.95
N LEU A 198 -10.00 1.67 -16.22
CA LEU A 198 -10.21 1.61 -14.77
C LEU A 198 -11.34 0.61 -14.47
N ASP A 199 -11.04 -0.37 -13.62
CA ASP A 199 -11.91 -1.50 -13.30
C ASP A 199 -12.41 -1.41 -11.86
N TYR A 200 -11.51 -1.11 -10.93
CA TYR A 200 -11.80 -1.08 -9.50
C TYR A 200 -10.94 -0.04 -8.78
N GLU A 201 -11.51 0.55 -7.73
CA GLU A 201 -10.86 1.53 -6.86
C GLU A 201 -10.93 1.01 -5.43
N ASN A 202 -9.81 1.06 -4.72
CA ASN A 202 -9.69 0.42 -3.42
C ASN A 202 -9.19 1.42 -2.36
N PRO A 203 -10.08 2.19 -1.72
CA PRO A 203 -9.74 3.00 -0.56
C PRO A 203 -9.56 2.11 0.67
N HIS A 204 -8.51 2.38 1.44
CA HIS A 204 -8.20 1.65 2.66
C HIS A 204 -7.49 2.52 3.70
N TYR A 205 -7.44 2.03 4.94
CA TYR A 205 -6.62 2.62 6.01
C TYR A 205 -5.73 1.56 6.62
N ALA A 206 -4.60 1.99 7.20
CA ALA A 206 -3.65 1.10 7.84
C ALA A 206 -3.51 1.36 9.33
N LEU A 207 -3.18 0.27 10.02
CA LEU A 207 -2.71 0.27 11.39
C LEU A 207 -1.30 -0.31 11.42
N VAL A 208 -0.43 0.28 12.25
CA VAL A 208 0.94 -0.20 12.46
C VAL A 208 1.04 -0.84 13.83
N ASN A 209 1.67 -2.01 13.91
CA ASN A 209 2.03 -2.62 15.19
C ASN A 209 3.51 -2.39 15.55
N ASN A 210 3.91 -2.80 16.77
CA ASN A 210 5.28 -2.64 17.27
C ASN A 210 6.35 -3.48 16.53
N GLN A 211 5.96 -4.29 15.56
CA GLN A 211 6.82 -5.16 14.78
C GLN A 211 6.97 -4.69 13.32
N SER A 212 6.62 -3.42 13.05
CA SER A 212 6.67 -2.82 11.71
C SER A 212 5.80 -3.56 10.68
N GLN A 213 4.72 -4.19 11.14
CA GLN A 213 3.70 -4.78 10.27
C GLN A 213 2.60 -3.75 10.02
N LEU A 214 2.21 -3.62 8.76
CA LEU A 214 1.03 -2.87 8.33
C LEU A 214 -0.16 -3.83 8.26
N THR A 215 -1.29 -3.38 8.79
CA THR A 215 -2.58 -4.02 8.57
C THR A 215 -3.49 -3.05 7.83
N TRP A 216 -3.68 -3.29 6.54
CA TRP A 216 -4.60 -2.52 5.71
C TRP A 216 -6.01 -3.09 5.80
N VAL A 217 -7.00 -2.21 5.88
CA VAL A 217 -8.41 -2.58 5.89
C VAL A 217 -9.10 -1.84 4.74
N SER A 218 -9.62 -2.60 3.78
CA SER A 218 -10.53 -2.10 2.73
C SER A 218 -11.98 -2.45 3.05
N ASP A 219 -12.88 -2.19 2.12
CA ASP A 219 -14.30 -2.53 2.16
C ASP A 219 -14.57 -4.04 2.32
N ASN A 220 -13.73 -4.87 1.70
CA ASN A 220 -13.94 -6.31 1.52
C ASN A 220 -12.70 -7.18 1.84
N HIS A 221 -11.54 -6.59 2.10
CA HIS A 221 -10.32 -7.33 2.43
C HIS A 221 -9.56 -6.70 3.61
N ILE A 222 -8.84 -7.56 4.33
CA ILE A 222 -7.78 -7.13 5.24
C ILE A 222 -6.46 -7.66 4.70
N TYR A 223 -5.44 -6.81 4.64
CA TYR A 223 -4.11 -7.17 4.18
C TYR A 223 -3.09 -7.02 5.31
N TYR A 224 -2.31 -8.07 5.55
CA TYR A 224 -1.15 -8.03 6.46
C TYR A 224 0.12 -7.94 5.65
N GLU A 225 0.88 -6.89 5.90
CA GLU A 225 2.07 -6.59 5.13
C GLU A 225 3.27 -6.37 6.05
N PHE A 226 4.38 -7.03 5.72
CA PHE A 226 5.65 -6.81 6.38
C PHE A 226 6.80 -7.21 5.48
N VAL A 227 7.97 -6.64 5.75
CA VAL A 227 9.23 -7.07 5.15
C VAL A 227 9.97 -7.97 6.15
N CYS A 228 10.38 -9.13 5.69
CA CYS A 228 11.18 -10.07 6.45
C CYS A 228 12.64 -9.95 6.03
N ASP A 229 13.50 -9.52 6.96
CA ASP A 229 14.95 -9.39 6.79
C ASP A 229 15.73 -10.54 7.46
N ASN A 230 15.10 -11.71 7.60
CA ASN A 230 15.71 -12.84 8.29
C ASN A 230 16.70 -13.58 7.38
N LYS A 231 17.99 -13.38 7.66
CA LYS A 231 19.13 -14.03 6.99
C LYS A 231 19.08 -15.57 6.98
N LYS A 232 18.24 -16.21 7.79
CA LYS A 232 18.04 -17.66 7.79
C LYS A 232 17.17 -18.15 6.63
N HIS A 233 16.42 -17.27 5.95
CA HIS A 233 15.66 -17.65 4.76
C HIS A 233 16.52 -17.51 3.51
N LYS A 234 16.27 -18.39 2.53
CA LYS A 234 16.98 -18.43 1.24
C LYS A 234 16.94 -17.09 0.46
N ASN A 235 15.94 -16.25 0.76
CA ASN A 235 15.82 -14.88 0.28
C ASN A 235 15.99 -13.94 1.47
N GLU A 236 17.16 -13.32 1.61
CA GLU A 236 17.59 -12.54 2.79
C GLU A 236 16.62 -11.42 3.16
N ARG A 237 16.00 -10.79 2.14
CA ARG A 237 14.97 -9.75 2.28
C ARG A 237 13.79 -10.04 1.34
N HIS A 238 12.60 -10.22 1.89
CA HIS A 238 11.39 -10.46 1.11
C HIS A 238 10.16 -9.77 1.72
N TYR A 239 9.28 -9.29 0.87
CA TYR A 239 8.01 -8.66 1.23
C TYR A 239 6.92 -9.72 1.25
N VAL A 240 6.19 -9.80 2.36
CA VAL A 240 5.06 -10.72 2.53
C VAL A 240 3.78 -9.91 2.64
N ILE A 241 2.79 -10.31 1.85
CA ILE A 241 1.41 -9.83 1.97
C ILE A 241 0.48 -11.02 2.17
N THR A 242 -0.43 -10.92 3.14
CA THR A 242 -1.49 -11.91 3.35
C THR A 242 -2.83 -11.21 3.25
N ALA A 243 -3.64 -11.57 2.26
CA ALA A 243 -4.95 -11.01 1.98
C ALA A 243 -6.07 -11.91 2.48
N LEU A 244 -7.04 -11.30 3.13
CA LEU A 244 -8.14 -11.97 3.77
C LEU A 244 -9.46 -11.36 3.32
N PRO A 245 -10.17 -12.04 2.40
CA PRO A 245 -11.49 -11.59 2.03
C PRO A 245 -12.43 -11.70 3.23
N TYR A 246 -13.31 -10.72 3.36
CA TYR A 246 -14.35 -10.75 4.36
C TYR A 246 -15.68 -10.17 3.84
N SER A 247 -16.79 -10.71 4.30
CA SER A 247 -18.14 -10.18 4.05
C SER A 247 -18.72 -9.54 5.30
N ARG A 248 -19.58 -8.53 5.11
CA ARG A 248 -20.23 -7.75 6.18
C ARG A 248 -21.72 -8.03 6.33
N GLU A 249 -22.26 -9.03 5.65
CA GLU A 249 -23.70 -9.36 5.62
C GLU A 249 -24.22 -9.93 6.96
N ASN A 250 -24.25 -9.09 8.01
CA ASN A 250 -24.70 -9.32 9.39
C ASN A 250 -23.64 -9.83 10.39
N LYS A 251 -22.58 -10.50 9.94
CA LYS A 251 -21.37 -10.82 10.73
C LYS A 251 -20.15 -10.84 9.80
N LEU A 252 -19.00 -10.43 10.32
CA LEU A 252 -17.71 -10.53 9.62
C LEU A 252 -17.39 -12.00 9.36
N LYS A 253 -17.56 -12.45 8.13
CA LYS A 253 -17.21 -13.82 7.68
C LYS A 253 -15.95 -13.76 6.85
N PHE A 254 -14.93 -14.49 7.26
CA PHE A 254 -13.67 -14.59 6.54
C PHE A 254 -13.69 -15.73 5.53
N GLY A 255 -13.12 -15.47 4.35
CA GLY A 255 -12.78 -16.52 3.40
C GLY A 255 -11.36 -17.06 3.64
N THR A 256 -10.92 -17.95 2.74
CA THR A 256 -9.57 -18.53 2.79
C THR A 256 -8.51 -17.45 2.57
N PRO A 257 -7.50 -17.32 3.45
CA PRO A 257 -6.42 -16.37 3.28
C PRO A 257 -5.57 -16.71 2.06
N ILE A 258 -5.04 -15.69 1.39
CA ILE A 258 -4.08 -15.81 0.30
C ILE A 258 -2.79 -15.12 0.74
N GLN A 259 -1.66 -15.81 0.62
CA GLN A 259 -0.35 -15.22 0.93
C GLN A 259 0.52 -15.15 -0.31
N ALA A 260 1.08 -13.97 -0.58
CA ALA A 260 2.11 -13.76 -1.58
C ALA A 260 3.43 -13.39 -0.89
N ILE A 261 4.51 -13.93 -1.44
CA ILE A 261 5.88 -13.65 -1.01
C ILE A 261 6.61 -13.10 -2.23
N TYR A 262 7.12 -11.88 -2.09
CA TYR A 262 7.86 -11.20 -3.13
C TYR A 262 9.32 -11.05 -2.74
N THR A 263 10.19 -11.30 -3.70
CA THR A 263 11.63 -11.12 -3.56
C THR A 263 12.05 -9.80 -4.17
N SER A 264 13.02 -9.13 -3.55
CA SER A 264 13.62 -7.93 -4.14
C SER A 264 14.45 -8.31 -5.37
N ARG A 265 14.39 -7.51 -6.44
CA ARG A 265 15.17 -7.76 -7.68
C ARG A 265 16.68 -7.87 -7.41
N ASN A 266 17.19 -7.13 -6.43
CA ASN A 266 18.60 -7.17 -6.03
C ASN A 266 19.02 -8.50 -5.39
N SER A 267 18.08 -9.31 -4.89
CA SER A 267 18.38 -10.61 -4.27
C SER A 267 18.56 -11.75 -5.28
N VAL A 268 18.03 -11.62 -6.50
CA VAL A 268 18.10 -12.67 -7.53
C VAL A 268 19.51 -12.78 -8.13
N ASN A 269 20.23 -11.66 -8.25
CA ASN A 269 21.57 -11.59 -8.84
C ASN A 269 22.68 -12.21 -7.98
N ASN A 270 22.45 -12.45 -6.69
CA ASN A 270 23.43 -13.10 -5.82
C ASN A 270 23.31 -14.64 -5.80
N SER A 271 22.28 -15.22 -6.41
CA SER A 271 22.04 -16.67 -6.40
C SER A 271 22.60 -17.42 -7.62
N THR A 272 23.10 -16.71 -8.64
CA THR A 272 23.67 -17.29 -9.87
C THR A 272 25.20 -17.37 -9.91
N LYS A 273 25.91 -16.92 -8.87
CA LYS A 273 27.35 -17.20 -8.73
C LYS A 273 27.56 -18.40 -7.80
N ILE A 274 27.69 -19.56 -8.42
CA ILE A 274 28.40 -20.80 -8.04
C ILE A 274 27.57 -22.00 -8.55
N LYS A 275 27.75 -22.32 -9.84
CA LYS A 275 27.89 -23.70 -10.27
C LYS A 275 29.16 -23.76 -11.11
N LYS A 276 30.23 -24.29 -10.52
CA LYS A 276 31.40 -24.74 -11.28
C LYS A 276 30.92 -25.75 -12.34
N PRO A 277 31.48 -25.76 -13.55
CA PRO A 277 31.20 -26.82 -14.50
C PRO A 277 31.77 -28.13 -13.92
N LEU A 278 30.91 -29.10 -13.64
CA LEU A 278 31.37 -30.48 -13.49
C LEU A 278 31.66 -30.98 -14.90
N ASN A 279 32.94 -31.04 -15.24
CA ASN A 279 33.43 -31.95 -16.26
C ASN A 279 33.14 -33.37 -15.79
N SER A 280 32.24 -34.07 -16.46
CA SER A 280 32.20 -35.53 -16.43
C SER A 280 31.82 -36.04 -17.81
N VAL A 281 32.83 -36.61 -18.46
CA VAL A 281 32.81 -37.37 -19.70
C VAL A 281 31.80 -38.54 -19.59
N PRO A 282 30.95 -38.80 -20.58
CA PRO A 282 30.17 -40.03 -20.62
C PRO A 282 31.03 -41.16 -21.21
N HIS A 283 31.40 -42.13 -20.36
CA HIS A 283 31.77 -43.46 -20.83
C HIS A 283 30.50 -44.27 -21.07
N TYR A 284 30.12 -44.46 -22.33
CA TYR A 284 29.26 -45.56 -22.74
C TYR A 284 30.10 -46.84 -22.82
N LYS A 285 29.68 -47.87 -22.09
CA LYS A 285 29.98 -49.28 -22.41
C LYS A 285 28.66 -50.02 -22.56
N ALA A 286 28.63 -50.84 -23.61
CA ALA A 286 27.54 -51.63 -24.12
C ALA A 286 26.98 -52.65 -23.12
N GLN A 287 25.68 -52.91 -23.25
CA GLN A 287 25.10 -54.21 -23.64
C GLN A 287 23.75 -53.95 -24.32
#